data_AF-A0A941NZ02-F1
#
_entry.id   AF-A0A941NZ02-F1
#
_cell.length_a   1.000
_cell.length_b   1.000
_cell.length_c   1.000
_cell.angle_alpha   90.00
_cell.angle_beta   90.00
_cell.angle_gamma   90.00
#
_symmetry.space_group_name_H-M   'P 1'
#
loop_
_entity.id
_entity.type
_entity.pdbx_description
1 polymer ?
#
loop_
_entity_poly.entity_id
_entity_poly.type
_entity_poly.pdbx_seq_one_letter_code
_entity_poly.pdbx_strand_id
1 'polypeptide(L)'
;MSKETIVFLKSIIEQRKIKSKQLCALQTKESEETEKEAKLSKLLEQAKLSHDIYWRANLVGNASDQDLKESKINLKGLSDSLQKTNETLKLISETRTNLSFEIESLNGDIAVHRGTLCRKLAKEALDEMAANKKLKEKLADGYAAFLSSGDYDRSWIRFILSSFPQPNESDMRLAVEKLKANNDFMRD
;
A
#
# COMPACT_ATOMS: atom_id res chain seq x y z
N MET A 1 -11.56 -22.76 2.16
CA MET A 1 -11.61 -21.32 2.52
C MET A 1 -10.30 -20.55 2.27
N SER A 2 -9.10 -21.07 2.56
CA SER A 2 -7.85 -20.31 2.34
C SER A 2 -7.59 -19.95 0.86
N LYS A 3 -7.91 -20.85 -0.07
CA LYS A 3 -7.72 -20.66 -1.52
C LYS A 3 -8.48 -19.44 -2.09
N GLU A 4 -9.74 -19.27 -1.72
CA GLU A 4 -10.58 -18.14 -2.18
C GLU A 4 -10.05 -16.80 -1.67
N THR A 5 -9.64 -16.74 -0.40
CA THR A 5 -9.04 -15.53 0.19
C THR A 5 -7.71 -15.18 -0.49
N ILE A 6 -6.90 -16.18 -0.85
CA ILE A 6 -5.64 -15.98 -1.58
C ILE A 6 -5.89 -15.47 -3.01
N VAL A 7 -6.88 -16.03 -3.73
CA VAL A 7 -7.25 -15.57 -5.08
C VAL A 7 -7.75 -14.12 -5.04
N PHE A 8 -8.61 -13.79 -4.07
CA PHE A 8 -9.08 -12.43 -3.85
C PHE A 8 -7.92 -11.47 -3.56
N LEU A 9 -7.03 -11.82 -2.63
CA LEU A 9 -5.83 -11.04 -2.30
C LEU A 9 -4.95 -10.78 -3.52
N LYS A 10 -4.75 -11.79 -4.37
CA LYS A 10 -3.98 -11.63 -5.62
C LYS A 10 -4.64 -10.62 -6.56
N SER A 11 -5.97 -10.69 -6.71
CA SER A 11 -6.73 -9.76 -7.56
C SER A 11 -6.58 -8.31 -7.09
N ILE A 12 -6.83 -8.03 -5.81
CA ILE A 12 -6.74 -6.66 -5.28
C ILE A 12 -5.31 -6.10 -5.31
N ILE A 13 -4.29 -6.95 -5.10
CA ILE A 13 -2.88 -6.56 -5.24
C ILE A 13 -2.57 -6.16 -6.69
N GLU A 14 -3.09 -6.91 -7.67
CA GLU A 14 -2.87 -6.60 -9.08
C GLU A 14 -3.60 -5.32 -9.49
N GLN A 15 -4.85 -5.13 -9.05
CA GLN A 15 -5.58 -3.88 -9.24
C GLN A 15 -4.82 -2.69 -8.66
N ARG A 16 -4.27 -2.82 -7.44
CA ARG A 16 -3.45 -1.76 -6.82
C ARG A 16 -2.24 -1.41 -7.67
N LYS A 17 -1.53 -2.40 -8.23
CA LYS A 17 -0.37 -2.17 -9.10
C LYS A 17 -0.76 -1.44 -10.37
N ILE A 18 -1.86 -1.84 -11.02
CA ILE A 18 -2.37 -1.18 -12.23
C ILE A 18 -2.68 0.29 -11.93
N LYS A 19 -3.44 0.56 -10.86
CA LYS A 19 -3.78 1.93 -10.45
C LYS A 19 -2.55 2.75 -10.07
N SER A 20 -1.57 2.16 -9.41
CA SER A 20 -0.30 2.83 -9.09
C SER A 20 0.46 3.25 -10.36
N LYS A 21 0.48 2.38 -11.39
CA LYS A 21 1.08 2.72 -12.70
C LYS A 21 0.32 3.86 -13.39
N GLN A 22 -1.01 3.82 -13.34
CA GLN A 22 -1.86 4.90 -13.87
C GLN A 22 -1.59 6.23 -13.16
N LEU A 23 -1.38 6.22 -11.84
CA LEU A 23 -1.05 7.40 -11.06
C LEU A 23 0.29 8.00 -11.50
N CYS A 24 1.32 7.17 -11.67
CA CYS A 24 2.61 7.63 -12.18
C CYS A 24 2.49 8.25 -13.58
N ALA A 25 1.78 7.59 -14.50
CA ALA A 25 1.56 8.13 -15.84
C ALA A 25 0.81 9.47 -15.82
N LEU A 26 -0.17 9.60 -14.91
CA LEU A 26 -0.93 10.83 -14.74
C LEU A 26 -0.07 11.98 -14.18
N GLN A 27 0.84 11.69 -13.25
CA GLN A 27 1.81 12.66 -12.72
C GLN A 27 2.81 13.13 -13.79
N THR A 28 3.28 12.23 -14.66
CA THR A 28 4.10 12.61 -15.82
C THR A 28 3.33 13.58 -16.72
N LYS A 29 2.08 13.25 -17.06
CA LYS A 29 1.23 14.11 -17.89
C LYS A 29 0.92 15.46 -17.23
N GLU A 30 0.74 15.49 -15.90
CA GLU A 30 0.58 16.72 -15.13
C GLU A 30 1.80 17.63 -15.31
N SER A 31 3.02 17.08 -15.20
CA SER A 31 4.26 17.82 -15.41
C SER A 31 4.37 18.38 -16.83
N GLU A 32 4.01 17.60 -17.84
CA GLU A 32 4.02 18.03 -19.26
C GLU A 32 3.03 19.17 -19.51
N GLU A 33 1.79 19.05 -19.03
CA GLU A 33 0.80 20.12 -19.16
C GLU A 33 1.15 21.36 -18.33
N THR A 34 1.82 21.21 -17.17
CA THR A 34 2.31 22.35 -16.37
C THR A 34 3.41 23.10 -17.13
N GLU A 35 4.34 22.39 -17.77
CA GLU A 35 5.37 23.03 -18.59
C GLU A 35 4.76 23.76 -19.79
N LYS A 36 3.74 23.16 -20.41
CA LYS A 36 3.00 23.75 -21.53
C LYS A 36 2.20 24.99 -21.10
N GLU A 37 1.55 24.96 -19.94
CA GLU A 37 0.87 26.11 -19.33
C GLU A 37 1.86 27.26 -19.17
N ALA A 38 3.02 27.02 -18.54
CA ALA A 38 4.03 28.04 -18.33
C ALA A 38 4.56 28.64 -19.65
N LYS A 39 4.73 27.81 -20.70
CA LYS A 39 5.12 28.27 -22.05
C LYS A 39 4.02 29.13 -22.68
N LEU A 40 2.77 28.69 -22.63
CA LEU A 40 1.63 29.42 -23.20
C LEU A 40 1.40 30.75 -22.48
N SER A 41 1.53 30.78 -21.16
CA SER A 41 1.43 31.99 -20.36
C SER A 41 2.48 33.04 -20.76
N LYS A 42 3.75 32.62 -20.94
CA LYS A 42 4.82 33.51 -21.45
C LYS A 42 4.55 34.00 -22.88
N LEU A 43 4.13 33.12 -23.77
CA LEU A 43 3.79 33.50 -25.16
C LEU A 43 2.62 34.48 -25.21
N LEU A 44 1.61 34.29 -24.35
CA LEU A 44 0.47 35.17 -24.27
C LEU A 44 0.87 36.57 -23.77
N GLU A 45 1.74 36.66 -22.77
CA GLU A 45 2.30 37.95 -22.31
C GLU A 45 3.06 38.67 -23.42
N GLN A 46 3.93 37.96 -24.14
CA GLN A 46 4.67 38.52 -25.28
C GLN A 46 3.72 38.97 -26.40
N ALA A 47 2.71 38.17 -26.72
CA ALA A 47 1.72 38.51 -27.73
C ALA A 47 0.89 39.73 -27.35
N LYS A 48 0.61 39.95 -26.05
CA LYS A 48 -0.07 41.16 -25.56
C LYS A 48 0.79 42.40 -25.77
N LEU A 49 2.07 42.33 -25.42
CA LEU A 49 3.01 43.43 -25.66
C LEU A 49 3.12 43.76 -27.15
N SER A 50 3.24 42.73 -28.00
CA SER A 50 3.27 42.92 -29.45
C SER A 50 1.97 43.53 -29.99
N HIS A 51 0.81 43.08 -29.49
CA HIS A 51 -0.48 43.65 -29.87
C HIS A 51 -0.59 45.13 -29.53
N ASP A 52 -0.14 45.52 -28.33
CA ASP A 52 -0.12 46.93 -27.92
C ASP A 52 0.77 47.78 -28.85
N ILE A 53 1.90 47.24 -29.31
CA ILE A 53 2.78 47.91 -30.27
C ILE A 53 2.06 48.07 -31.62
N TYR A 54 1.46 47.00 -32.16
CA TYR A 54 0.69 47.06 -33.41
C TYR A 54 -0.50 48.02 -33.30
N TRP A 55 -1.17 48.05 -32.16
CA TRP A 55 -2.28 48.96 -31.91
C TRP A 55 -1.83 50.42 -31.95
N ARG A 56 -0.75 50.75 -31.23
CA ARG A 56 -0.17 52.10 -31.26
C ARG A 56 0.33 52.49 -32.65
N ALA A 57 0.96 51.58 -33.38
CA ALA A 57 1.44 51.81 -34.73
C ALA A 57 0.29 52.05 -35.72
N ASN A 58 -0.81 51.30 -35.60
CA ASN A 58 -2.00 51.48 -36.42
C ASN A 58 -2.67 52.85 -36.17
N LEU A 59 -2.76 53.30 -34.91
CA LEU A 59 -3.30 54.63 -34.57
C LEU A 59 -2.55 55.80 -35.21
N VAL A 60 -1.24 55.65 -35.45
CA VAL A 60 -0.41 56.66 -36.12
C VAL A 60 -0.21 56.40 -37.61
N GLY A 61 -0.92 55.42 -38.18
CA GLY A 61 -0.88 55.09 -39.61
C GLY A 61 0.35 54.28 -40.06
N ASN A 62 1.15 53.76 -39.13
CA ASN A 62 2.39 53.01 -39.40
C ASN A 62 2.22 51.48 -39.42
N ALA A 63 1.00 50.97 -39.21
CA ALA A 63 0.68 49.54 -39.33
C ALA A 63 -0.71 49.36 -39.94
N SER A 64 -0.92 48.27 -40.67
CA SER A 64 -2.20 48.02 -41.35
C SER A 64 -3.26 47.46 -40.39
N ASP A 65 -4.53 47.66 -40.73
CA ASP A 65 -5.65 47.04 -39.99
C ASP A 65 -5.58 45.50 -40.04
N GLN A 66 -4.96 44.96 -41.09
CA GLN A 66 -4.73 43.53 -41.23
C GLN A 66 -3.74 43.02 -40.18
N ASP A 67 -2.62 43.71 -39.96
CA ASP A 67 -1.62 43.35 -38.93
C ASP A 67 -2.24 43.35 -37.53
N LEU A 68 -3.08 44.36 -37.24
CA LEU A 68 -3.79 44.45 -35.97
C LEU A 68 -4.79 43.30 -35.79
N LYS A 69 -5.51 42.93 -36.86
CA LYS A 69 -6.45 41.82 -36.86
C LYS A 69 -5.75 40.48 -36.64
N GLU A 70 -4.61 40.25 -37.30
CA GLU A 70 -3.80 39.05 -37.13
C GLU A 70 -3.25 38.93 -35.71
N SER A 71 -2.74 40.03 -35.15
CA SER A 71 -2.30 40.09 -33.76
C SER A 71 -3.42 39.74 -32.77
N LYS A 72 -4.64 40.26 -33.00
CA LYS A 72 -5.82 39.94 -32.18
C LYS A 72 -6.23 38.47 -32.29
N ILE A 73 -6.15 37.88 -33.48
CA ILE A 73 -6.44 36.45 -33.71
C ILE A 73 -5.41 35.59 -32.96
N ASN A 74 -4.13 35.94 -33.02
CA ASN A 74 -3.06 35.24 -32.29
C ASN A 74 -3.30 35.28 -30.77
N LEU A 75 -3.63 36.45 -30.22
CA LEU A 75 -3.98 36.59 -28.81
C LEU A 75 -5.12 35.67 -28.39
N LYS A 76 -6.19 35.63 -29.20
CA LYS A 76 -7.33 34.76 -28.94
C LYS A 76 -6.92 33.28 -28.99
N GLY A 77 -6.16 32.86 -30.01
CA GLY A 77 -5.69 31.47 -30.14
C GLY A 77 -4.81 31.01 -28.96
N LEU A 78 -3.92 31.89 -28.48
CA LEU A 78 -3.11 31.63 -27.29
C LEU A 78 -3.96 31.56 -26.01
N SER A 79 -4.92 32.48 -25.85
CA SER A 79 -5.85 32.49 -24.71
C SER A 79 -6.70 31.21 -24.66
N ASP A 80 -7.28 30.80 -25.80
CA ASP A 80 -8.10 29.59 -25.92
C ASP A 80 -7.26 28.34 -25.61
N SER A 81 -6.01 28.30 -26.10
CA SER A 81 -5.08 27.19 -25.83
C SER A 81 -4.70 27.10 -24.35
N LEU A 82 -4.42 28.24 -23.70
CA LEU A 82 -4.09 28.31 -22.28
C LEU A 82 -5.28 27.87 -21.42
N GLN A 83 -6.49 28.33 -21.76
CA GLN A 83 -7.71 27.91 -21.07
C GLN A 83 -7.89 26.39 -21.15
N LYS A 84 -7.73 25.80 -22.34
CA LYS A 84 -7.84 24.35 -22.53
C LYS A 84 -6.81 23.56 -21.73
N THR A 85 -5.56 24.04 -21.64
CA THR A 85 -4.53 23.42 -20.80
C THR A 85 -4.88 23.52 -19.31
N ASN A 86 -5.41 24.66 -18.84
CA ASN A 86 -5.87 24.81 -17.47
C ASN A 86 -7.04 23.88 -17.12
N GLU A 87 -8.01 23.73 -18.01
CA GLU A 87 -9.11 22.77 -17.86
C GLU A 87 -8.58 21.32 -17.79
N THR A 88 -7.59 21.00 -18.62
CA THR A 88 -6.92 19.68 -18.61
C THR A 88 -6.20 19.43 -17.28
N LEU A 89 -5.45 20.41 -16.77
CA LEU A 89 -4.77 20.31 -15.47
C LEU A 89 -5.75 20.11 -14.32
N LYS A 90 -6.89 20.79 -14.35
CA LYS A 90 -7.95 20.59 -13.36
C LYS A 90 -8.48 19.16 -13.36
N LEU A 91 -8.81 18.61 -14.54
CA LEU A 91 -9.27 17.23 -14.69
C LEU A 91 -8.20 16.22 -14.23
N ILE A 92 -6.93 16.48 -14.53
CA ILE A 92 -5.80 15.67 -14.08
C ILE A 92 -5.75 15.65 -12.54
N SER A 93 -5.84 16.82 -11.90
CA SER A 93 -5.79 16.94 -10.44
C SER A 93 -6.94 16.21 -9.74
N GLU A 94 -8.17 16.36 -10.25
CA GLU A 94 -9.35 15.64 -9.75
C GLU A 94 -9.19 14.12 -9.91
N THR A 95 -8.76 13.68 -11.09
CA THR A 95 -8.52 12.25 -11.36
C THR A 95 -7.43 11.67 -10.47
N ARG A 96 -6.34 12.42 -10.24
CA ARG A 96 -5.22 12.04 -9.38
C ARG A 96 -5.68 11.83 -7.94
N THR A 97 -6.52 12.73 -7.45
CA THR A 97 -7.08 12.68 -6.08
C THR A 97 -7.94 11.43 -5.92
N ASN A 98 -8.86 11.18 -6.85
CA ASN A 98 -9.71 9.99 -6.84
C ASN A 98 -8.88 8.70 -6.90
N LEU A 99 -7.90 8.63 -7.80
CA LEU A 99 -7.05 7.45 -7.95
C LEU A 99 -6.19 7.19 -6.70
N SER A 100 -5.73 8.25 -6.02
CA SER A 100 -4.99 8.13 -4.76
C SER A 100 -5.86 7.52 -3.67
N PHE A 101 -7.11 8.00 -3.53
CA PHE A 101 -8.08 7.45 -2.59
C PHE A 101 -8.40 5.98 -2.86
N GLU A 102 -8.58 5.60 -4.12
CA GLU A 102 -8.80 4.20 -4.50
C GLU A 102 -7.61 3.31 -4.16
N ILE A 103 -6.37 3.79 -4.34
CA ILE A 103 -5.16 3.05 -3.96
C ILE A 103 -5.09 2.88 -2.43
N GLU A 104 -5.41 3.91 -1.65
CA GLU A 104 -5.46 3.83 -0.19
C GLU A 104 -6.52 2.83 0.30
N SER A 105 -7.71 2.85 -0.30
CA SER A 105 -8.77 1.88 -0.03
C SER A 105 -8.29 0.44 -0.28
N LEU A 106 -7.67 0.19 -1.44
CA LEU A 106 -7.09 -1.12 -1.77
C LEU A 106 -5.98 -1.54 -0.79
N ASN A 107 -5.16 -0.60 -0.28
CA ASN A 107 -4.17 -0.91 0.75
C ASN A 107 -4.82 -1.36 2.06
N GLY A 108 -5.91 -0.69 2.46
CA GLY A 108 -6.73 -1.08 3.61
C GLY A 108 -7.26 -2.50 3.47
N ASP A 109 -7.88 -2.82 2.34
CA ASP A 109 -8.41 -4.15 2.04
C ASP A 109 -7.32 -5.22 2.08
N ILE A 110 -6.16 -4.95 1.46
CA ILE A 110 -5.00 -5.86 1.49
C ILE A 110 -4.57 -6.15 2.93
N ALA A 111 -4.47 -5.12 3.78
CA ALA A 111 -4.06 -5.28 5.17
C ALA A 111 -5.04 -6.14 5.96
N VAL A 112 -6.35 -5.87 5.84
CA VAL A 112 -7.41 -6.61 6.54
C VAL A 112 -7.44 -8.08 6.11
N HIS A 113 -7.40 -8.34 4.80
CA HIS A 113 -7.46 -9.70 4.28
C HIS A 113 -6.20 -10.51 4.58
N ARG A 114 -5.01 -9.89 4.55
CA ARG A 114 -3.76 -10.53 5.00
C ARG A 114 -3.82 -10.88 6.48
N GLY A 115 -4.21 -9.95 7.34
CA GLY A 115 -4.32 -10.20 8.78
C GLY A 115 -5.30 -11.34 9.09
N THR A 116 -6.41 -11.38 8.37
CA THR A 116 -7.39 -12.47 8.51
C THR A 116 -6.83 -13.82 8.03
N LEU A 117 -6.12 -13.85 6.91
CA LEU A 117 -5.47 -15.06 6.41
C LEU A 117 -4.40 -15.56 7.40
N CYS A 118 -3.54 -14.69 7.91
CA CYS A 118 -2.52 -15.03 8.90
C CYS A 118 -3.14 -15.62 10.17
N ARG A 119 -4.22 -15.03 10.70
CA ARG A 119 -4.92 -15.58 11.87
C ARG A 119 -5.51 -16.96 11.60
N LYS A 120 -6.10 -17.18 10.41
CA LYS A 120 -6.63 -18.49 10.03
C LYS A 120 -5.53 -19.54 9.92
N LEU A 121 -4.43 -19.23 9.23
CA LEU A 121 -3.28 -20.13 9.10
C LEU A 121 -2.62 -20.44 10.45
N ALA A 122 -2.49 -19.43 11.32
CA ALA A 122 -1.97 -19.63 12.67
C ALA A 122 -2.88 -20.55 13.49
N LYS A 123 -4.20 -20.36 13.40
CA LYS A 123 -5.17 -21.24 14.04
C LYS A 123 -5.10 -22.66 13.49
N GLU A 124 -5.08 -22.84 12.17
CA GLU A 124 -4.95 -24.16 11.52
C GLU A 124 -3.67 -24.88 12.00
N ALA A 125 -2.55 -24.17 12.06
CA ALA A 125 -1.29 -24.71 12.57
C ALA A 125 -1.36 -25.10 14.05
N LEU A 126 -1.97 -24.27 14.90
CA LEU A 126 -2.17 -24.56 16.32
C LEU A 126 -3.10 -25.77 16.52
N ASP A 127 -4.18 -25.86 15.74
CA ASP A 127 -5.12 -26.98 15.77
C ASP A 127 -4.42 -28.29 15.33
N GLU A 128 -3.57 -28.24 14.30
CA GLU A 128 -2.76 -29.38 13.85
C GLU A 128 -1.72 -29.82 14.91
N MET A 129 -1.02 -28.85 15.51
CA MET A 129 -0.09 -29.12 16.62
C MET A 129 -0.82 -29.73 17.82
N ALA A 130 -2.03 -29.24 18.13
CA ALA A 130 -2.88 -29.81 19.17
C ALA A 130 -3.39 -31.21 18.81
N ALA A 131 -3.61 -31.53 17.53
CA ALA A 131 -3.99 -32.88 17.11
C ALA A 131 -2.80 -33.87 17.15
N ASN A 132 -1.55 -33.38 17.15
CA ASN A 132 -0.37 -34.22 17.13
C ASN A 132 -0.05 -34.83 18.51
N LYS A 133 -0.50 -36.08 18.72
CA LYS A 133 -0.31 -36.82 19.97
C LYS A 133 1.16 -36.94 20.39
N LYS A 134 2.07 -37.27 19.47
CA LYS A 134 3.50 -37.43 19.77
C LYS A 134 4.15 -36.11 20.19
N LEU A 135 3.73 -35.00 19.57
CA LEU A 135 4.20 -33.67 19.94
C LEU A 135 3.67 -33.27 21.33
N LYS A 136 2.38 -33.52 21.60
CA LYS A 136 1.78 -33.31 22.93
C LYS A 136 2.48 -34.09 24.03
N GLU A 137 2.76 -35.37 23.81
CA GLU A 137 3.49 -36.22 24.76
C GLU A 137 4.90 -35.67 25.04
N LYS A 138 5.63 -35.27 23.99
CA LYS A 138 6.96 -34.65 24.16
C LYS A 138 6.92 -33.30 24.88
N LEU A 139 5.89 -32.49 24.62
CA LEU A 139 5.69 -31.23 25.32
C LEU A 139 5.37 -31.47 26.79
N ALA A 140 4.51 -32.44 27.12
CA ALA A 140 4.21 -32.82 28.50
C ALA A 140 5.45 -33.36 29.21
N ASP A 141 6.23 -34.25 28.58
CA ASP A 141 7.50 -34.76 29.12
C ASP A 141 8.50 -33.61 29.36
N GLY A 142 8.59 -32.66 28.42
CA GLY A 142 9.46 -31.48 28.55
C GLY A 142 9.02 -30.49 29.65
N TYR A 143 7.72 -30.25 29.79
CA TYR A 143 7.16 -29.44 30.88
C TYR A 143 7.36 -30.13 32.25
N ALA A 144 7.18 -31.45 32.32
CA ALA A 144 7.41 -32.23 33.54
C ALA A 144 8.89 -32.17 33.95
N ALA A 145 9.81 -32.36 33.00
CA ALA A 145 11.24 -32.20 33.24
C ALA A 145 11.57 -30.79 33.73
N PHE A 146 11.01 -29.74 33.11
CA PHE A 146 11.18 -28.34 33.53
C PHE A 146 10.73 -28.08 34.96
N LEU A 147 9.52 -28.53 35.33
CA LEU A 147 9.00 -28.35 36.69
C LEU A 147 9.83 -29.10 37.73
N SER A 148 10.48 -30.19 37.33
CA SER A 148 11.26 -31.05 38.23
C SER A 148 12.74 -30.64 38.33
N SER A 149 13.31 -30.00 37.30
CA SER A 149 14.75 -29.67 37.27
C SER A 149 15.13 -28.42 38.05
N GLY A 150 14.21 -27.48 38.27
CA GLY A 150 14.48 -26.21 38.99
C GLY A 150 15.41 -25.22 38.29
N ASP A 151 16.24 -25.68 37.33
CA ASP A 151 17.15 -24.86 36.53
C ASP A 151 16.55 -24.42 35.18
N TYR A 152 16.77 -23.14 34.86
CA TYR A 152 16.07 -22.42 33.81
C TYR A 152 16.93 -22.25 32.55
N ASP A 153 16.70 -23.06 31.51
CA ASP A 153 17.05 -22.62 30.16
C ASP A 153 15.97 -21.66 29.64
N ARG A 154 16.30 -20.37 29.65
CA ARG A 154 15.44 -19.27 29.20
C ARG A 154 14.96 -19.44 27.75
N SER A 155 15.72 -20.12 26.91
CA SER A 155 15.38 -20.41 25.51
C SER A 155 14.20 -21.36 25.41
N TRP A 156 14.26 -22.44 26.19
CA TRP A 156 13.28 -23.52 26.17
C TRP A 156 11.95 -23.09 26.75
N ILE A 157 11.98 -22.33 27.85
CA ILE A 157 10.79 -21.73 28.49
C ILE A 157 10.03 -20.85 27.51
N ARG A 158 10.74 -19.98 26.79
CA ARG A 158 10.11 -19.03 25.87
C ARG A 158 9.51 -19.74 24.67
N PHE A 159 10.19 -20.77 24.14
CA PHE A 159 9.66 -21.60 23.07
C PHE A 159 8.38 -22.32 23.48
N ILE A 160 8.39 -22.99 24.63
CA ILE A 160 7.26 -23.77 25.11
C ILE A 160 6.04 -22.88 25.45
N LEU A 161 6.24 -21.79 26.20
CA LEU A 161 5.15 -20.91 26.65
C LEU A 161 4.56 -20.05 25.51
N SER A 162 5.37 -19.73 24.50
CA SER A 162 4.93 -18.82 23.42
C SER A 162 4.40 -19.56 22.18
N SER A 163 4.74 -20.84 22.01
CA SER A 163 4.43 -21.60 20.79
C SER A 163 3.36 -22.67 20.98
N PHE A 164 3.02 -23.04 22.22
CA PHE A 164 2.05 -24.12 22.48
C PHE A 164 1.10 -23.78 23.63
N PRO A 165 -0.19 -24.18 23.55
CA PRO A 165 -1.03 -24.19 24.73
C PRO A 165 -0.44 -25.12 25.79
N GLN A 166 -0.58 -24.76 27.07
CA GLN A 166 -0.10 -25.59 28.18
C GLN A 166 -0.80 -26.96 28.14
N PRO A 167 -0.06 -28.08 28.34
CA PRO A 167 -0.67 -29.39 28.51
C PRO A 167 -1.66 -29.38 29.68
N ASN A 168 -2.73 -30.17 29.58
CA ASN A 168 -3.68 -30.28 30.70
C ASN A 168 -3.04 -31.01 31.90
N GLU A 169 -3.63 -30.82 33.08
CA GLU A 169 -3.11 -31.35 34.34
C GLU A 169 -3.01 -32.89 34.38
N SER A 170 -3.90 -33.59 33.65
CA SER A 170 -3.88 -35.05 33.56
C SER A 170 -2.68 -35.56 32.76
N ASP A 171 -2.43 -34.96 31.59
CA ASP A 171 -1.29 -35.28 30.72
C ASP A 171 0.03 -34.95 31.43
N MET A 172 0.07 -33.84 32.16
CA MET A 172 1.21 -33.44 32.98
C MET A 172 1.54 -34.45 34.08
N ARG A 173 0.54 -34.94 34.80
CA ARG A 173 0.73 -35.92 35.88
C ARG A 173 1.31 -37.24 35.37
N LEU A 174 0.76 -37.74 34.26
CA LEU A 174 1.26 -38.95 33.60
C LEU A 174 2.71 -38.78 33.12
N ALA A 175 3.04 -37.62 32.56
CA ALA A 175 4.40 -37.31 32.13
C ALA A 175 5.39 -37.24 33.31
N VAL A 176 5.01 -36.61 34.43
CA VAL A 176 5.83 -36.58 35.65
C VAL A 176 6.04 -37.98 36.21
N GLU A 177 5.00 -38.81 36.31
CA GLU A 177 5.11 -40.20 36.78
C GLU A 177 6.04 -41.02 35.90
N LYS A 178 5.91 -40.90 34.57
CA LYS A 178 6.80 -41.54 33.60
C LYS A 178 8.24 -41.05 33.71
N LEU A 179 8.44 -39.74 33.95
CA LEU A 179 9.76 -39.14 34.13
C LEU A 179 10.45 -39.70 35.39
N LYS A 180 9.72 -39.79 36.50
CA LYS A 180 10.19 -40.41 37.76
C LYS A 180 10.45 -41.90 37.63
N ALA A 181 9.62 -42.61 36.86
CA ALA A 181 9.80 -44.04 36.62
C ALA A 181 11.08 -44.33 35.82
N ASN A 182 11.41 -43.48 34.84
CA ASN A 182 12.55 -43.68 33.95
C ASN A 182 13.87 -43.06 34.44
N ASN A 183 13.84 -42.24 35.50
CA ASN A 183 15.00 -41.57 36.04
C ASN A 183 15.04 -41.72 37.56
N ASP A 184 15.87 -42.65 38.05
CA ASP A 184 15.93 -43.03 39.47
C ASP A 184 16.29 -41.86 40.40
N PHE A 185 16.95 -40.81 39.91
CA PHE A 185 17.32 -39.62 40.70
C PHE A 185 16.18 -38.59 40.89
N MET A 186 15.04 -38.76 40.21
CA MET A 186 13.84 -37.93 40.34
C MET A 186 12.78 -38.56 41.26
N ARG A 187 13.08 -39.72 41.84
CA ARG A 187 12.24 -40.40 42.83
C ARG A 187 12.60 -39.88 44.21
N ASP A 188 11.83 -38.90 44.69
CA ASP A 188 11.71 -38.67 46.14
C ASP A 188 11.01 -39.86 46.81
#